data_AF-F2K1R1-F1
#
_entry.id   AF-F2K1R1-F1
#
_cell.length_a   1.000
_cell.length_b   1.000
_cell.length_c   1.000
_cell.angle_alpha   90.00
_cell.angle_beta   90.00
_cell.angle_gamma   90.00
#
_symmetry.space_group_name_H-M   'P 1'
#
loop_
_entity.id
_entity.type
_entity.pdbx_description
1 polymer ?
#
loop_
_entity_poly.entity_id
_entity_poly.type
_entity_poly.pdbx_seq_one_letter_code
_entity_poly.pdbx_strand_id
1 'polypeptide(L)'
;MKIMYQGKVIATINGAPSISDGVQIAQSALNQSISHTDIDLIPENARELKKVIRGYIADKAGDSNSLLGTTTDGMQLLLHAFSQLNVALSSASSLAEVRAAAEPFNELATGFLAKVEAGEVSLPFQIKGVENVVSDIENRATQVAEILKSNQA
;
A
#
# COMPACT_ATOMS: atom_id res chain seq x y z
N MET A 1 5.33 -23.36 -1.20
CA MET A 1 4.39 -22.88 -0.15
C MET A 1 3.69 -24.03 0.54
N LYS A 2 3.49 -23.94 1.87
CA LYS A 2 2.72 -24.92 2.66
C LYS A 2 1.41 -24.32 3.12
N ILE A 3 0.34 -25.12 3.07
CA ILE A 3 -0.97 -24.78 3.65
C ILE A 3 -1.09 -25.54 4.96
N MET A 4 -1.29 -24.80 6.05
CA MET A 4 -1.50 -25.34 7.38
C MET A 4 -2.97 -25.19 7.78
N TYR A 5 -3.52 -26.17 8.48
CA TYR A 5 -4.81 -26.08 9.17
C TYR A 5 -4.64 -26.64 10.58
N GLN A 6 -5.01 -25.85 11.60
CA GLN A 6 -4.86 -26.22 13.01
C GLN A 6 -3.45 -26.74 13.36
N GLY A 7 -2.41 -26.08 12.83
CA GLY A 7 -1.02 -26.43 13.08
C GLY A 7 -0.49 -27.66 12.33
N LYS A 8 -1.25 -28.26 11.40
CA LYS A 8 -0.81 -29.38 10.55
C LYS A 8 -0.70 -28.98 9.09
N VAL A 9 0.35 -29.44 8.41
CA VAL A 9 0.48 -29.30 6.95
C VAL A 9 -0.58 -30.17 6.29
N ILE A 10 -1.48 -29.55 5.54
CA ILE A 10 -2.54 -30.24 4.80
C ILE A 10 -2.24 -30.33 3.30
N ALA A 11 -1.43 -29.40 2.77
CA ALA A 11 -0.97 -29.45 1.39
C ALA A 11 0.37 -28.71 1.23
N THR A 12 1.17 -29.19 0.28
CA THR A 12 2.35 -28.48 -0.23
C THR A 12 2.12 -28.20 -1.70
N ILE A 13 2.32 -26.95 -2.08
CA ILE A 13 1.98 -26.45 -3.40
C ILE A 13 3.16 -25.67 -3.97
N ASN A 14 3.44 -25.96 -5.23
CA ASN A 14 4.46 -25.25 -5.99
C ASN A 14 3.88 -23.92 -6.46
N GLY A 15 4.45 -22.82 -5.98
CA GLY A 15 4.01 -21.47 -6.32
C GLY A 15 3.32 -20.75 -5.17
N ALA A 16 2.70 -19.62 -5.51
CA ALA A 16 2.13 -18.67 -4.56
C ALA A 16 0.66 -18.38 -4.92
N PRO A 17 -0.28 -19.29 -4.61
CA PRO A 17 -1.71 -19.04 -4.70
C PRO A 17 -2.19 -17.99 -3.70
N SER A 18 -3.38 -17.47 -3.95
CA SER A 18 -4.09 -16.58 -3.04
C SER A 18 -4.57 -17.31 -1.78
N ILE A 19 -5.01 -16.55 -0.78
CA ILE A 19 -5.65 -17.13 0.43
C ILE A 19 -6.92 -17.89 0.04
N SER A 20 -7.72 -17.37 -0.90
CA SER A 20 -8.93 -18.05 -1.40
C SER A 20 -8.61 -19.39 -2.08
N ASP A 21 -7.56 -19.46 -2.88
CA ASP A 21 -7.10 -20.72 -3.48
C ASP A 21 -6.66 -21.70 -2.39
N GLY A 22 -5.95 -21.20 -1.37
CA GLY A 22 -5.54 -21.98 -0.21
C GLY A 22 -6.73 -22.58 0.55
N VAL A 23 -7.80 -21.79 0.72
CA VAL A 23 -9.05 -22.24 1.34
C VAL A 23 -9.72 -23.31 0.50
N GLN A 24 -9.83 -23.11 -0.82
CA GLN A 24 -10.44 -24.12 -1.71
C GLN A 24 -9.66 -25.44 -1.70
N ILE A 25 -8.33 -25.38 -1.69
CA ILE A 25 -7.48 -26.56 -1.57
C ILE A 25 -7.72 -27.25 -0.21
N ALA A 26 -7.78 -26.48 0.87
CA ALA A 26 -8.03 -27.02 2.21
C ALA A 26 -9.42 -27.65 2.33
N GLN A 27 -10.45 -27.01 1.78
CA GLN A 27 -11.82 -27.53 1.74
C GLN A 27 -11.90 -28.85 0.97
N SER A 28 -11.21 -28.91 -0.18
CA SER A 28 -11.14 -30.12 -1.01
C SER A 28 -10.37 -31.25 -0.31
N ALA A 29 -9.25 -30.92 0.35
CA ALA A 29 -8.40 -31.92 1.02
C ALA A 29 -9.03 -32.47 2.31
N LEU A 30 -9.76 -31.62 3.06
CA LEU A 30 -10.36 -31.98 4.36
C LEU A 30 -11.84 -32.38 4.25
N ASN A 31 -12.44 -32.23 3.05
CA ASN A 31 -13.85 -32.48 2.78
C ASN A 31 -14.79 -31.80 3.79
N GLN A 32 -14.48 -30.55 4.15
CA GLN A 32 -15.26 -29.76 5.10
C GLN A 32 -15.19 -28.27 4.72
N SER A 33 -16.14 -27.48 5.23
CA SER A 33 -16.07 -26.03 5.10
C SER A 33 -14.94 -25.49 5.97
N ILE A 34 -14.06 -24.69 5.36
CA ILE A 34 -12.90 -24.06 6.01
C ILE A 34 -13.02 -22.55 5.81
N SER A 35 -12.84 -21.78 6.89
CA SER A 35 -12.75 -20.33 6.80
C SER A 35 -11.33 -19.89 6.38
N HIS A 36 -11.25 -18.72 5.76
CA HIS A 36 -9.98 -18.04 5.45
C HIS A 36 -9.15 -17.71 6.69
N THR A 37 -9.77 -17.66 7.88
CA THR A 37 -9.08 -17.49 9.16
C THR A 37 -8.48 -18.77 9.73
N ASP A 38 -8.84 -19.93 9.20
CA ASP A 38 -8.48 -21.22 9.80
C ASP A 38 -7.25 -21.85 9.15
N ILE A 39 -6.74 -21.21 8.09
CA ILE A 39 -5.56 -21.66 7.36
C ILE A 39 -4.41 -20.67 7.49
N ASP A 40 -3.20 -21.22 7.62
CA ASP A 40 -1.97 -20.45 7.51
C ASP A 40 -1.26 -20.82 6.21
N LEU A 41 -0.97 -19.81 5.39
CA LEU A 41 -0.09 -19.96 4.24
C LEU A 41 1.35 -19.68 4.67
N ILE A 42 2.18 -20.71 4.70
CA ILE A 42 3.60 -20.60 5.07
C ILE A 42 4.42 -20.45 3.79
N PRO A 43 4.92 -19.24 3.48
CA PRO A 43 5.76 -19.00 2.32
C PRO A 43 7.14 -19.61 2.53
N GLU A 44 7.71 -20.20 1.48
CA GLU A 44 9.05 -20.80 1.51
C GLU A 44 10.13 -19.88 0.93
N ASN A 45 9.72 -18.77 0.30
CA ASN A 45 10.61 -17.79 -0.30
C ASN A 45 10.01 -16.37 -0.25
N ALA A 46 10.84 -15.37 -0.50
CA ALA A 46 10.44 -13.96 -0.45
C ALA A 46 9.33 -13.59 -1.47
N ARG A 47 9.26 -14.29 -2.60
CA ARG A 47 8.23 -14.06 -3.63
C ARG A 47 6.86 -14.52 -3.13
N GLU A 48 6.80 -15.72 -2.53
CA GLU A 48 5.61 -16.27 -1.87
C GLU A 48 5.15 -15.36 -0.73
N LEU A 49 6.08 -14.94 0.14
CA LEU A 49 5.77 -14.04 1.26
C LEU A 49 5.13 -12.73 0.77
N LYS A 50 5.71 -12.11 -0.27
CA LYS A 50 5.14 -10.89 -0.88
C LYS A 50 3.73 -11.10 -1.45
N LYS A 51 3.38 -12.31 -1.90
CA LYS A 51 2.03 -12.58 -2.39
C LYS A 51 1.05 -12.81 -1.25
N VAL A 52 1.45 -13.59 -0.24
CA VAL A 52 0.64 -13.83 0.97
C VAL A 52 0.28 -12.49 1.63
N ILE A 53 1.26 -11.60 1.82
CA ILE A 53 1.03 -10.26 2.37
C ILE A 53 0.05 -9.45 1.50
N ARG A 54 0.17 -9.50 0.17
CA ARG A 54 -0.78 -8.80 -0.73
C ARG A 54 -2.19 -9.36 -0.64
N GLY A 55 -2.34 -10.67 -0.45
CA GLY A 55 -3.64 -11.30 -0.18
C GLY A 55 -4.26 -10.75 1.10
N TYR A 56 -3.50 -10.71 2.20
CA TYR A 56 -3.98 -10.13 3.45
C TYR A 56 -4.35 -8.64 3.32
N ILE A 57 -3.57 -7.86 2.56
CA ILE A 57 -3.91 -6.45 2.28
C ILE A 57 -5.23 -6.36 1.51
N ALA A 58 -5.40 -7.15 0.45
CA ALA A 58 -6.64 -7.15 -0.34
C ALA A 58 -7.86 -7.49 0.52
N ASP A 59 -7.74 -8.49 1.39
CA ASP A 59 -8.84 -8.97 2.24
C ASP A 59 -9.17 -8.03 3.41
N LYS A 60 -8.17 -7.32 3.95
CA LYS A 60 -8.32 -6.54 5.21
C LYS A 60 -8.31 -5.03 5.01
N ALA A 61 -7.53 -4.52 4.07
CA ALA A 61 -7.40 -3.08 3.82
C ALA A 61 -8.17 -2.62 2.57
N GLY A 62 -8.59 -3.56 1.71
CA GLY A 62 -9.35 -3.29 0.50
C GLY A 62 -8.63 -3.80 -0.75
N ASP A 63 -9.40 -4.10 -1.79
CA ASP A 63 -8.87 -4.58 -3.06
C ASP A 63 -8.05 -3.51 -3.80
N SER A 64 -7.36 -3.91 -4.87
CA SER A 64 -6.51 -3.00 -5.66
C SER A 64 -7.27 -1.77 -6.18
N ASN A 65 -8.56 -1.90 -6.51
CA ASN A 65 -9.36 -0.81 -7.04
C ASN A 65 -9.72 0.20 -5.95
N SER A 66 -10.10 -0.28 -4.76
CA SER A 66 -10.41 0.54 -3.59
C SER A 66 -9.18 1.28 -3.08
N LEU A 67 -8.03 0.60 -3.05
CA LEU A 67 -6.74 1.21 -2.70
C LEU A 67 -6.31 2.26 -3.73
N LEU A 68 -6.51 1.99 -5.03
CA LEU A 68 -6.23 2.96 -6.09
C LEU A 68 -7.19 4.16 -6.03
N GLY A 69 -8.47 3.94 -5.74
CA GLY A 69 -9.45 5.00 -5.51
C GLY A 69 -9.03 5.92 -4.36
N THR A 70 -8.72 5.34 -3.20
CA THR A 70 -8.23 6.09 -2.03
C THR A 70 -6.93 6.86 -2.34
N THR A 71 -6.02 6.25 -3.10
CA THR A 71 -4.78 6.93 -3.56
C THR A 71 -5.11 8.11 -4.48
N THR A 72 -6.07 7.94 -5.38
CA THR A 72 -6.50 8.97 -6.33
C THR A 72 -7.14 10.14 -5.59
N ASP A 73 -8.03 9.88 -4.64
CA ASP A 73 -8.67 10.91 -3.80
C ASP A 73 -7.61 11.71 -3.02
N GLY A 74 -6.64 11.01 -2.42
CA GLY A 74 -5.51 11.64 -1.73
C GLY A 74 -4.68 12.54 -2.66
N MET A 75 -4.41 12.09 -3.88
CA MET A 75 -3.69 12.89 -4.88
C MET A 75 -4.50 14.09 -5.37
N GLN A 76 -5.82 13.98 -5.50
CA GLN A 76 -6.69 15.10 -5.86
C GLN A 76 -6.70 16.17 -4.78
N LEU A 77 -6.81 15.77 -3.50
CA LEU A 77 -6.70 16.68 -2.37
C LEU A 77 -5.34 17.39 -2.36
N LEU A 78 -4.25 16.64 -2.57
CA LEU A 78 -2.90 17.21 -2.64
C LEU A 78 -2.76 18.19 -3.81
N LEU A 79 -3.24 17.83 -5.01
CA LEU A 79 -3.14 18.68 -6.20
C LEU A 79 -3.94 19.97 -6.03
N HIS A 80 -5.16 19.88 -5.49
CA HIS A 80 -5.98 21.03 -5.17
C HIS A 80 -5.26 21.95 -4.18
N ALA A 81 -4.75 21.36 -3.08
CA ALA A 81 -4.04 22.09 -2.05
C ALA A 81 -2.80 22.82 -2.57
N PHE A 82 -1.96 22.07 -3.30
CA PHE A 82 -0.73 22.58 -3.88
C PHE A 82 -1.00 23.69 -4.91
N SER A 83 -2.07 23.57 -5.70
CA SER A 83 -2.46 24.61 -6.66
C SER A 83 -2.87 25.90 -5.97
N GLN A 84 -3.67 25.82 -4.89
CA GLN A 84 -4.04 26.99 -4.08
C GLN A 84 -2.80 27.67 -3.48
N LEU A 85 -1.88 26.87 -2.91
CA LEU A 85 -0.62 27.36 -2.37
C LEU A 85 0.22 28.07 -3.45
N ASN A 86 0.38 27.45 -4.62
CA ASN A 86 1.18 28.01 -5.72
C ASN A 86 0.62 29.34 -6.23
N VAL A 87 -0.70 29.45 -6.38
CA VAL A 87 -1.37 30.70 -6.80
C VAL A 87 -1.16 31.80 -5.74
N ALA A 88 -1.35 31.49 -4.46
CA ALA A 88 -1.17 32.45 -3.38
C ALA A 88 0.28 32.94 -3.29
N LEU A 89 1.26 32.01 -3.38
CA LEU A 89 2.69 32.35 -3.39
C LEU A 89 3.08 33.20 -4.60
N SER A 90 2.54 32.91 -5.78
CA SER A 90 2.80 33.72 -6.99
C SER A 90 2.31 35.16 -6.87
N SER A 91 1.29 35.40 -6.04
CA SER A 91 0.74 36.74 -5.80
C SER A 91 1.34 37.44 -4.56
N ALA A 92 2.11 36.72 -3.74
CA ALA A 92 2.62 37.23 -2.49
C ALA A 92 3.74 38.24 -2.72
N SER A 93 3.58 39.42 -2.11
CA SER A 93 4.52 40.54 -2.15
C SER A 93 5.27 40.75 -0.84
N SER A 94 4.93 39.98 0.19
CA SER A 94 5.49 40.11 1.54
C SER A 94 5.64 38.75 2.22
N LEU A 95 6.55 38.68 3.21
CA LEU A 95 6.71 37.49 4.04
C LEU A 95 5.42 37.14 4.82
N ALA A 96 4.63 38.16 5.19
CA ALA A 96 3.36 37.95 5.86
C ALA A 96 2.37 37.21 4.94
N GLU A 97 2.28 37.60 3.67
CA GLU A 97 1.46 36.91 2.66
C GLU A 97 1.95 35.49 2.37
N VAL A 98 3.26 35.27 2.35
CA VAL A 98 3.84 33.92 2.21
C VAL A 98 3.40 33.01 3.37
N ARG A 99 3.38 33.52 4.61
CA ARG A 99 2.90 32.74 5.77
C ARG A 99 1.39 32.49 5.70
N ALA A 100 0.61 33.51 5.34
CA ALA A 100 -0.83 33.39 5.17
C ALA A 100 -1.21 32.37 4.09
N ALA A 101 -0.42 32.24 3.01
CA ALA A 101 -0.64 31.26 1.95
C ALA A 101 -0.59 29.80 2.45
N ALA A 102 0.15 29.52 3.53
CA ALA A 102 0.26 28.19 4.13
C ALA A 102 -0.83 27.90 5.18
N GLU A 103 -1.48 28.93 5.73
CA GLU A 103 -2.47 28.77 6.82
C GLU A 103 -3.62 27.81 6.48
N PRO A 104 -4.25 27.85 5.28
CA PRO A 104 -5.35 26.96 4.95
C PRO A 104 -5.03 25.46 5.06
N PHE A 105 -3.75 25.09 4.94
CA PHE A 105 -3.30 23.69 5.04
C PHE A 105 -2.66 23.34 6.37
N ASN A 106 -2.25 24.33 7.15
CA ASN A 106 -1.57 24.09 8.42
C ASN A 106 -2.45 23.32 9.41
N GLU A 107 -3.74 23.61 9.48
CA GLU A 107 -4.66 22.90 10.39
C GLU A 107 -4.76 21.40 10.03
N LEU A 108 -4.96 21.11 8.75
CA LEU A 108 -5.00 19.74 8.23
C LEU A 108 -3.66 19.01 8.45
N ALA A 109 -2.55 19.66 8.13
CA ALA A 109 -1.21 19.08 8.27
C ALA A 109 -0.87 18.81 9.74
N THR A 110 -1.15 19.77 10.63
CA THR A 110 -0.87 19.63 12.06
C THR A 110 -1.72 18.51 12.67
N GLY A 111 -3.00 18.45 12.35
CA GLY A 111 -3.89 17.39 12.83
C GLY A 111 -3.48 16.00 12.33
N PHE A 112 -3.07 15.89 11.06
CA PHE A 112 -2.59 14.63 10.51
C PHE A 112 -1.26 14.19 11.17
N LEU A 113 -0.29 15.10 11.30
CA LEU A 113 0.99 14.80 11.94
C LEU A 113 0.80 14.38 13.40
N ALA A 114 -0.05 15.07 14.16
CA ALA A 114 -0.35 14.71 15.54
C ALA A 114 -0.90 13.27 15.65
N LYS A 115 -1.77 12.85 14.72
CA LYS A 115 -2.28 11.46 14.69
C LYS A 115 -1.20 10.44 14.33
N VAL A 116 -0.27 10.80 13.45
CA VAL A 116 0.86 9.93 13.09
C VAL A 116 1.83 9.80 14.26
N GLU A 117 2.16 10.89 14.95
CA GLU A 117 3.02 10.92 16.12
C GLU A 117 2.41 10.17 17.32
N ALA A 118 1.09 10.28 17.50
CA ALA A 118 0.33 9.53 18.50
C ALA A 118 0.18 8.04 18.18
N GLY A 119 0.55 7.60 16.97
CA GLY A 119 0.39 6.22 16.51
C GLY A 119 -1.05 5.83 16.14
N GLU A 120 -1.97 6.79 16.09
CA GLU A 120 -3.35 6.59 15.62
C GLU A 120 -3.41 6.31 14.11
N VAL A 121 -2.46 6.89 13.36
CA VAL A 121 -2.27 6.63 11.93
C VAL A 121 -0.88 6.06 11.72
N SER A 122 -0.81 4.84 11.17
CA SER A 122 0.45 4.21 10.77
C SER A 122 0.63 4.28 9.27
N LEU A 123 1.76 4.81 8.83
CA LEU A 123 2.12 4.95 7.42
C LEU A 123 3.04 3.80 7.00
N PRO A 124 2.79 3.15 5.84
CA PRO A 124 3.57 1.97 5.44
C PRO A 124 5.09 2.18 5.40
N PHE A 125 5.58 3.40 5.14
CA PHE A 125 7.03 3.68 5.14
C PHE A 125 7.64 3.58 6.55
N GLN A 126 6.87 3.83 7.61
CA GLN A 126 7.36 3.70 8.99
C GLN A 126 7.70 2.25 9.33
N ILE A 127 7.01 1.30 8.69
CA ILE A 127 7.27 -0.13 8.83
C ILE A 127 8.33 -0.62 7.83
N LYS A 128 8.28 -0.12 6.60
CA LYS A 128 9.21 -0.54 5.53
C LYS A 128 10.60 0.07 5.66
N GLY A 129 10.74 1.23 6.30
CA GLY A 129 11.92 2.08 6.19
C GLY A 129 11.84 3.01 4.98
N VAL A 130 12.27 4.26 5.15
CA VAL A 130 12.20 5.29 4.11
C VAL A 130 13.06 4.90 2.91
N GLU A 131 14.27 4.40 3.15
CA GLU A 131 15.25 4.00 2.14
C GLU A 131 14.70 2.88 1.26
N ASN A 132 14.01 1.91 1.86
CA ASN A 132 13.39 0.82 1.12
C ASN A 132 12.24 1.30 0.25
N VAL A 133 11.44 2.25 0.73
CA VAL A 133 10.36 2.86 -0.07
C VAL A 133 10.92 3.68 -1.23
N VAL A 134 11.96 4.49 -0.98
CA VAL A 134 12.65 5.27 -2.02
C VAL A 134 13.23 4.34 -3.09
N SER A 135 13.96 3.30 -2.69
CA SER A 135 14.50 2.31 -3.62
C SER A 135 13.39 1.62 -4.43
N ASP A 136 12.26 1.29 -3.80
CA ASP A 136 11.09 0.72 -4.45
C ASP A 136 10.48 1.66 -5.52
N ILE A 137 10.51 2.97 -5.28
CA ILE A 137 10.06 4.01 -6.22
C ILE A 137 11.06 4.14 -7.37
N GLU A 138 12.33 4.31 -7.07
CA GLU A 138 13.42 4.46 -8.05
C GLU A 138 13.47 3.27 -9.02
N ASN A 139 13.42 2.05 -8.48
CA ASN A 139 13.45 0.83 -9.28
C ASN A 139 12.25 0.75 -10.24
N ARG A 140 11.05 1.07 -9.77
CA ARG A 140 9.84 1.02 -10.60
C ARG A 140 9.83 2.12 -11.65
N ALA A 141 10.14 3.36 -11.25
CA ALA A 141 10.20 4.49 -12.17
C ALA A 141 11.22 4.23 -13.29
N THR A 142 12.41 3.74 -12.93
CA THR A 142 13.46 3.38 -13.89
C THR A 142 12.99 2.29 -14.86
N GLN A 143 12.42 1.19 -14.35
CA GLN A 143 11.93 0.10 -15.20
C GLN A 143 10.87 0.58 -16.19
N VAL A 144 9.92 1.40 -15.74
CA VAL A 144 8.89 1.99 -16.62
C VAL A 144 9.55 2.89 -17.66
N ALA A 145 10.48 3.76 -17.25
CA ALA A 145 11.18 4.66 -18.17
C ALA A 145 11.97 3.90 -19.24
N GLU A 146 12.66 2.80 -18.90
CA GLU A 146 13.38 1.98 -19.86
C GLU A 146 12.45 1.26 -20.85
N ILE A 147 11.29 0.78 -20.39
CA ILE A 147 10.26 0.24 -21.28
C ILE A 147 9.77 1.33 -22.25
N LEU A 148 9.48 2.54 -21.76
CA LEU A 148 9.06 3.65 -22.60
C LEU A 148 10.12 4.01 -23.64
N LYS A 149 11.40 4.17 -23.24
CA LYS A 149 12.52 4.44 -24.16
C LYS A 149 12.64 3.36 -25.24
N SER A 150 12.48 2.10 -24.86
CA SER A 150 12.59 0.97 -25.79
C SER A 150 11.40 0.84 -26.76
N ASN A 151 10.29 1.54 -26.50
CA ASN A 151 9.05 1.50 -27.28
C ASN A 151 8.67 2.86 -27.89
N GLN A 152 9.47 3.91 -27.68
CA GLN A 152 9.37 5.15 -28.42
C GLN A 152 10.11 4.97 -29.75
N ALA A 153 9.34 4.92 -30.86
CA ALA A 153 9.86 5.10 -32.21
C ALA A 153 10.19 6.57 -32.47
#